data_AF-A0A964NTL3-F1
#
_entry.id   AF-A0A964NTL3-F1
#
_cell.length_a   1.000
_cell.length_b   1.000
_cell.length_c   1.000
_cell.angle_alpha   90.00
_cell.angle_beta   90.00
_cell.angle_gamma   90.00
#
_symmetry.space_group_name_H-M   'P 1'
#
loop_
_entity.id
_entity.type
_entity.pdbx_description
1 polymer ?
#
loop_
_entity_poly.entity_id
_entity_poly.type
_entity_poly.pdbx_seq_one_letter_code
_entity_poly.pdbx_strand_id
1 'polypeptide(L)'
;MKILLDTCTFLWIAAESPALSETCRTLFRDADNEIFLSAASAWEITVKHQLGKLPLPVPPQEFIPAQRLAHRIDALPITEAATVQLASLPNPHRDPFDRILVCQAIVDGLVILTPDALIRQYPVRTMW
;
A
#
# COMPACT_ATOMS: atom_id res chain seq x y z
N MET A 1 10.78 -5.43 -10.68
CA MET A 1 10.52 -6.20 -9.41
C MET A 1 9.08 -6.00 -8.95
N LYS A 2 8.59 -6.74 -7.95
CA LYS A 2 7.22 -6.57 -7.44
C LYS A 2 7.16 -5.63 -6.24
N ILE A 3 6.34 -4.60 -6.34
CA ILE A 3 6.26 -3.50 -5.39
C ILE A 3 4.84 -3.36 -4.86
N LEU A 4 4.71 -3.30 -3.53
CA LEU A 4 3.46 -3.02 -2.84
C LEU A 4 3.46 -1.56 -2.38
N LEU A 5 2.48 -0.78 -2.82
CA LEU A 5 2.29 0.57 -2.32
C LEU A 5 1.63 0.51 -0.94
N ASP A 6 2.21 1.24 0.01
CA ASP A 6 1.47 1.69 1.20
C ASP A 6 0.27 2.56 0.78
N THR A 7 -0.78 2.52 1.58
CA THR A 7 -1.96 3.36 1.42
C THR A 7 -1.62 4.85 1.28
N CYS A 8 -0.72 5.38 2.11
CA CYS A 8 -0.33 6.79 2.02
C CYS A 8 0.44 7.09 0.73
N THR A 9 1.31 6.19 0.30
CA THR A 9 2.09 6.29 -0.94
C THR A 9 1.17 6.34 -2.15
N PHE A 10 0.14 5.48 -2.21
CA PHE A 10 -0.86 5.50 -3.28
C PHE A 10 -1.60 6.84 -3.34
N LEU A 11 -2.06 7.36 -2.20
CA LEU A 11 -2.75 8.65 -2.13
C LEU A 11 -1.84 9.81 -2.57
N TRP A 12 -0.56 9.76 -2.22
CA TRP A 12 0.42 10.76 -2.65
C TRP A 12 0.76 10.68 -4.13
N ILE A 13 0.79 9.50 -4.73
CA ILE A 13 0.92 9.35 -6.19
C ILE A 13 -0.30 9.97 -6.89
N ALA A 14 -1.51 9.63 -6.44
CA ALA A 14 -2.75 10.16 -7.00
C ALA A 14 -2.88 11.70 -6.86
N ALA A 15 -2.25 12.28 -5.84
CA ALA A 15 -2.25 13.72 -5.59
C ALA A 15 -1.01 14.45 -6.12
N GLU A 16 -0.11 13.76 -6.83
CA GLU A 16 1.20 14.29 -7.27
C GLU A 16 2.00 14.96 -6.15
N SER A 17 1.88 14.43 -4.93
CA SER A 17 2.35 15.06 -3.71
C SER A 17 3.88 15.25 -3.69
N PRO A 18 4.41 16.40 -3.22
CA PRO A 18 5.84 16.60 -3.01
C PRO A 18 6.41 15.71 -1.89
N ALA A 19 5.55 15.07 -1.08
CA ALA A 19 5.98 14.14 -0.03
C ALA A 19 6.62 12.85 -0.58
N LEU A 20 6.42 12.53 -1.85
CA LEU A 20 7.09 11.41 -2.50
C LEU A 20 8.59 11.71 -2.63
N SER A 21 9.39 10.88 -1.98
CA SER A 21 10.84 10.80 -2.08
C SER A 21 11.30 10.41 -3.49
N GLU A 22 12.55 10.73 -3.80
CA GLU A 22 13.13 10.46 -5.12
C GLU A 22 13.27 8.95 -5.40
N THR A 23 13.56 8.12 -4.40
CA THR A 23 13.61 6.66 -4.57
C THR A 23 12.24 6.12 -4.96
N CYS A 24 11.18 6.50 -4.24
CA CYS A 24 9.81 6.13 -4.58
C CYS A 24 9.43 6.55 -6.01
N ARG A 25 9.74 7.79 -6.40
CA ARG A 25 9.47 8.30 -7.76
C ARG A 25 10.22 7.50 -8.83
N THR A 26 11.49 7.17 -8.57
CA THR A 26 12.33 6.40 -9.49
C THR A 26 11.79 4.99 -9.67
N LEU A 27 11.52 4.28 -8.57
CA LEU A 27 11.01 2.91 -8.60
C LEU A 27 9.61 2.82 -9.23
N PHE A 28 8.75 3.81 -8.96
CA PHE A 28 7.41 3.85 -9.52
C PHE A 28 7.38 4.14 -11.03
N ARG A 29 8.35 4.90 -11.56
CA ARG A 29 8.45 5.22 -13.00
C ARG A 29 9.13 4.14 -13.83
N ASP A 30 9.88 3.26 -13.18
CA ASP A 30 10.59 2.16 -13.83
C ASP A 30 9.58 1.09 -14.29
N ALA A 31 9.50 0.91 -15.61
CA ALA A 31 8.53 0.03 -16.26
C ALA A 31 8.81 -1.47 -16.03
N ASP A 32 10.01 -1.83 -15.56
CA ASP A 32 10.34 -3.21 -15.20
C ASP A 32 9.81 -3.58 -13.80
N ASN A 33 9.15 -2.64 -13.11
CA ASN A 33 8.49 -2.86 -11.83
C ASN A 33 6.97 -3.11 -12.00
N GLU A 34 6.51 -4.19 -11.40
CA GLU A 34 5.09 -4.49 -11.23
C GLU A 34 4.62 -3.81 -9.94
N ILE A 35 3.68 -2.86 -10.07
CA ILE A 35 3.20 -2.04 -8.94
C ILE A 35 1.81 -2.51 -8.52
N PHE A 36 1.64 -2.75 -7.22
CA PHE A 36 0.41 -3.28 -6.65
C PHE A 36 -0.18 -2.35 -5.59
N LEU A 37 -1.52 -2.29 -5.53
CA LEU A 37 -2.28 -1.79 -4.40
C LEU A 37 -3.06 -2.93 -3.76
N SER A 38 -2.85 -3.13 -2.46
CA SER A 38 -3.60 -4.13 -1.69
C SER A 38 -5.08 -3.78 -1.57
N ALA A 39 -5.94 -4.80 -1.60
CA ALA A 39 -7.33 -4.67 -1.17
C ALA A 39 -7.47 -4.17 0.28
N ALA A 40 -6.45 -4.38 1.15
CA ALA A 40 -6.41 -3.81 2.49
C ALA A 40 -6.32 -2.28 2.46
N SER A 41 -5.48 -1.71 1.60
CA SER A 41 -5.38 -0.26 1.42
C SER A 41 -6.67 0.33 0.87
N ALA A 42 -7.32 -0.36 -0.08
CA ALA A 42 -8.64 0.05 -0.58
C ALA A 42 -9.71 0.03 0.53
N TRP A 43 -9.69 -1.00 1.38
CA TRP A 43 -10.56 -1.11 2.55
C TRP A 43 -10.29 0.04 3.54
N GLU A 44 -9.03 0.31 3.87
CA GLU A 44 -8.63 1.39 4.76
C GLU A 44 -9.07 2.78 4.25
N ILE A 45 -8.83 3.08 2.97
CA ILE A 45 -9.26 4.33 2.32
C ILE A 45 -10.78 4.49 2.44
N THR A 46 -11.53 3.42 2.15
CA THR A 46 -12.99 3.43 2.21
C THR A 46 -13.49 3.71 3.62
N VAL A 47 -12.93 3.03 4.63
CA VAL A 47 -13.29 3.24 6.04
C VAL A 47 -12.94 4.66 6.49
N LYS A 48 -11.74 5.15 6.19
CA LYS A 48 -11.32 6.51 6.55
C LYS A 48 -12.20 7.58 5.89
N HIS A 49 -12.60 7.36 4.63
CA HIS A 49 -13.52 8.26 3.93
C HIS A 49 -14.91 8.28 4.58
N GLN A 50 -15.49 7.11 4.88
CA GLN A 50 -16.81 7.00 5.55
C GLN A 50 -16.82 7.64 6.94
N LEU A 51 -15.69 7.59 7.64
CA LEU A 51 -15.51 8.26 8.94
C LEU A 51 -15.24 9.78 8.81
N GLY A 52 -15.25 10.34 7.59
CA GLY A 52 -14.96 11.76 7.34
C GLY A 52 -13.51 12.17 7.56
N LYS A 53 -12.60 11.19 7.75
CA LYS A 53 -11.17 11.44 8.05
C LYS A 53 -10.31 11.58 6.79
N LEU A 54 -10.83 11.16 5.63
CA LEU A 54 -10.15 11.24 4.36
C LEU A 54 -11.10 11.83 3.30
N PRO A 55 -11.07 13.15 3.07
CA PRO A 55 -11.81 13.75 1.98
C PRO A 55 -11.22 13.28 0.64
N LEU A 56 -12.09 12.88 -0.28
CA LEU A 56 -11.74 12.50 -1.65
C LEU A 56 -12.58 13.34 -2.62
N PRO A 57 -12.07 13.64 -3.84
CA PRO A 57 -12.81 14.42 -4.83
C PRO A 57 -14.07 13.71 -5.35
N VAL A 58 -14.05 12.37 -5.31
CA VAL A 58 -15.16 11.48 -5.66
C VAL A 58 -15.17 10.29 -4.69
N PRO A 59 -16.28 9.54 -4.56
CA PRO A 59 -16.36 8.41 -3.66
C PRO A 59 -15.28 7.33 -3.90
N PRO A 60 -14.88 6.55 -2.87
CA PRO A 60 -13.80 5.55 -2.97
C PRO A 60 -14.00 4.53 -4.10
N GLN A 61 -15.23 4.08 -4.35
CA GLN A 61 -15.55 3.11 -5.41
C GLN A 61 -15.26 3.63 -6.83
N GLU A 62 -15.18 4.95 -7.01
CA GLU A 62 -14.79 5.59 -8.26
C GLU A 62 -13.32 6.00 -8.22
N PHE A 63 -12.88 6.61 -7.11
CA PHE A 63 -11.54 7.15 -6.96
C PHE A 63 -10.46 6.07 -7.08
N ILE A 64 -10.59 4.96 -6.34
CA ILE A 64 -9.53 3.95 -6.24
C ILE A 64 -9.30 3.25 -7.59
N PRO A 65 -10.33 2.73 -8.29
CA PRO A 65 -10.12 2.10 -9.60
C PRO A 65 -9.60 3.09 -10.66
N ALA A 66 -10.12 4.32 -10.68
CA ALA A 66 -9.70 5.33 -11.65
C ALA A 66 -8.22 5.69 -11.50
N GLN A 67 -7.77 5.97 -10.26
CA GLN A 67 -6.37 6.28 -9.98
C GLN A 67 -5.46 5.10 -10.27
N ARG A 68 -5.86 3.88 -9.89
CA ARG A 68 -5.08 2.69 -10.21
C ARG A 68 -4.89 2.47 -11.72
N LEU A 69 -5.96 2.60 -12.50
CA LEU A 69 -5.88 2.45 -13.96
C LEU A 69 -5.02 3.55 -14.58
N ALA A 70 -5.20 4.81 -14.18
CA ALA A 70 -4.41 5.94 -14.66
C ALA A 70 -2.90 5.76 -14.41
N HIS A 71 -2.56 5.13 -13.28
CA HIS A 71 -1.20 4.94 -12.81
C HIS A 71 -0.62 3.54 -13.06
N ARG A 72 -1.34 2.65 -13.76
CA ARG A 72 -0.94 1.25 -14.03
C ARG A 72 -0.60 0.46 -12.76
N ILE A 73 -1.47 0.57 -11.76
CA ILE A 73 -1.34 -0.11 -10.48
C ILE A 73 -2.31 -1.29 -10.41
N ASP A 74 -1.76 -2.48 -10.26
CA ASP A 74 -2.52 -3.73 -10.21
C ASP A 74 -3.17 -3.98 -8.85
N ALA A 75 -4.21 -4.81 -8.85
CA ALA A 75 -4.95 -5.15 -7.65
C ALA A 75 -4.24 -6.31 -6.97
N LEU A 76 -3.96 -6.20 -5.68
CA LEU A 76 -3.49 -7.34 -4.90
C LEU A 76 -4.61 -7.82 -3.95
N PRO A 77 -5.25 -8.96 -4.24
CA PRO A 77 -6.24 -9.54 -3.34
C PRO A 77 -5.58 -10.01 -2.03
N ILE A 78 -6.34 -9.95 -0.93
CA ILE A 78 -5.92 -10.56 0.33
C ILE A 78 -6.18 -12.06 0.24
N THR A 79 -5.14 -12.87 0.42
CA THR A 79 -5.23 -14.33 0.42
C THR A 79 -5.29 -14.88 1.84
N GLU A 80 -5.83 -16.09 2.01
CA GLU A 80 -5.81 -16.77 3.31
C GLU A 80 -4.37 -16.92 3.83
N ALA A 81 -3.41 -17.25 2.97
CA ALA A 81 -1.99 -17.35 3.32
C ALA A 81 -1.45 -16.04 3.95
N ALA A 82 -1.77 -14.89 3.37
CA ALA A 82 -1.41 -13.59 3.94
C ALA A 82 -2.10 -13.36 5.30
N THR A 83 -3.35 -13.76 5.47
CA THR A 83 -4.04 -13.62 6.77
C THR A 83 -3.45 -14.52 7.86
N VAL A 84 -3.10 -15.77 7.55
CA VAL A 84 -2.51 -16.71 8.51
C VAL A 84 -1.10 -16.28 8.92
N GLN A 85 -0.36 -15.61 8.03
CA GLN A 85 0.97 -15.05 8.32
C GLN A 85 0.96 -14.07 9.51
N LEU A 86 -0.19 -13.46 9.85
CA LEU A 86 -0.33 -12.60 11.02
C LEU A 86 0.07 -13.27 12.33
N ALA A 87 -0.13 -14.59 12.44
CA ALA A 87 0.22 -15.37 13.64
C ALA A 87 1.74 -15.39 13.90
N SER A 88 2.55 -15.21 12.86
CA SER A 88 4.02 -15.19 12.95
C SER A 88 4.58 -13.76 12.97
N LEU A 89 3.72 -12.74 12.85
CA LEU A 89 4.16 -11.36 12.75
C LEU A 89 4.50 -10.79 14.14
N PRO A 90 5.67 -10.14 14.31
CA PRO A 90 5.98 -9.36 15.51
C PRO A 90 4.88 -8.33 15.83
N ASN A 91 4.85 -7.80 17.05
CA ASN A 91 3.79 -6.87 17.48
C ASN A 91 4.28 -5.42 17.78
N PRO A 92 5.09 -4.77 16.92
CA PRO A 92 5.42 -3.35 17.09
C PRO A 92 4.27 -2.42 16.69
N HIS A 93 3.32 -2.90 15.86
CA HIS A 93 2.21 -2.11 15.32
C HIS A 93 0.83 -2.70 15.66
N ARG A 94 -0.16 -1.84 15.92
CA ARG A 94 -1.54 -2.24 16.22
C ARG A 94 -2.51 -2.06 15.06
N ASP A 95 -2.15 -1.33 14.01
CA ASP A 95 -3.07 -1.14 12.88
C ASP A 95 -3.20 -2.45 12.08
N PRO A 96 -4.41 -3.02 11.96
CA PRO A 96 -4.63 -4.24 11.20
C PRO A 96 -4.31 -4.10 9.71
N PHE A 97 -4.46 -2.91 9.10
CA PHE A 97 -4.21 -2.67 7.68
C PHE A 97 -2.73 -2.78 7.34
N ASP A 98 -1.88 -2.11 8.12
CA ASP A 98 -0.42 -2.16 7.91
C ASP A 98 0.13 -3.56 8.18
N ARG A 99 -0.41 -4.26 9.18
CA ARG A 99 -0.01 -5.63 9.48
C ARG A 99 -0.32 -6.57 8.34
N ILE A 100 -1.52 -6.49 7.75
CA ILE A 100 -1.85 -7.35 6.61
C ILE A 100 -1.07 -6.97 5.35
N LEU A 101 -0.77 -5.68 5.13
CA LEU A 101 0.15 -5.21 4.08
C LEU A 101 1.53 -5.86 4.22
N VAL A 102 2.10 -5.86 5.43
CA VAL A 102 3.37 -6.51 5.74
C VAL A 102 3.29 -8.00 5.48
N CYS A 103 2.22 -8.66 5.93
CA CYS A 103 2.03 -10.09 5.69
C CYS A 103 1.94 -10.43 4.19
N GLN A 104 1.21 -9.66 3.39
CA GLN A 104 1.16 -9.85 1.94
C GLN A 104 2.55 -9.67 1.32
N ALA A 105 3.30 -8.64 1.73
CA ALA A 105 4.64 -8.45 1.22
C ALA A 105 5.61 -9.58 1.59
N ILE A 106 5.48 -10.18 2.78
CA ILE A 106 6.26 -11.36 3.17
C ILE A 106 5.87 -12.57 2.33
N VAL A 107 4.57 -12.87 2.22
CA VAL A 107 4.07 -14.07 1.52
C VAL A 107 4.34 -14.02 0.01
N ASP A 108 4.12 -12.86 -0.60
CA ASP A 108 4.23 -12.68 -2.05
C ASP A 108 5.62 -12.17 -2.48
N GLY A 109 6.55 -11.99 -1.53
CA GLY A 109 7.92 -11.55 -1.78
C GLY A 109 8.04 -10.12 -2.32
N LEU A 110 7.15 -9.22 -1.90
CA LEU A 110 7.05 -7.84 -2.40
C LEU A 110 8.01 -6.90 -1.63
N VAL A 111 8.32 -5.76 -2.25
CA VAL A 111 8.97 -4.62 -1.58
C VAL A 111 7.89 -3.58 -1.27
N ILE A 112 7.80 -3.11 -0.03
CA ILE A 112 6.83 -2.07 0.34
C ILE A 112 7.44 -0.68 0.10
N LEU A 113 6.75 0.18 -0.65
CA LEU A 113 7.07 1.61 -0.70
C LEU A 113 6.32 2.36 0.39
N THR A 114 7.03 2.74 1.45
CA THR A 114 6.43 3.34 2.64
C THR A 114 7.35 4.35 3.34
N PRO A 115 6.83 5.53 3.74
CA PRO A 115 7.52 6.44 4.65
C PRO A 115 7.52 5.94 6.10
N ASP A 116 6.66 4.99 6.46
CA ASP A 116 6.37 4.63 7.84
C ASP A 116 7.50 3.84 8.50
N ALA A 117 8.09 4.43 9.55
CA ALA A 117 9.15 3.82 10.33
C ALA A 117 8.71 2.60 11.14
N LEU A 118 7.41 2.43 11.43
CA LEU A 118 6.87 1.26 12.11
C LEU A 118 6.79 0.07 11.15
N ILE A 119 6.42 0.28 9.89
CA ILE A 119 6.44 -0.77 8.86
C ILE A 119 7.88 -1.26 8.62
N ARG A 120 8.85 -0.36 8.62
CA ARG A 120 10.29 -0.67 8.43
C ARG A 120 10.91 -1.51 9.55
N GLN A 121 10.24 -1.65 10.70
CA GLN A 121 10.71 -2.50 11.80
C GLN A 121 10.35 -3.97 11.61
N TYR A 122 9.45 -4.29 10.67
CA TYR A 122 9.15 -5.68 10.34
C TYR A 122 10.26 -6.30 9.50
N PRO A 123 10.40 -7.65 9.52
CA PRO A 123 11.35 -8.37 8.69
C PRO A 123 10.86 -8.46 7.24
N VAL A 124 10.61 -7.31 6.61
CA VAL A 124 10.13 -7.16 5.23
C VAL A 124 10.97 -6.12 4.50
N ARG A 125 11.10 -6.26 3.18
CA ARG A 125 11.83 -5.27 2.38
C ARG A 125 10.99 -4.01 2.23
N THR A 126 11.57 -2.87 2.58
CA THR A 126 10.93 -1.56 2.43
C THR A 126 11.87 -0.60 1.71
N MET A 127 11.33 0.29 0.89
CA MET A 127 12.09 1.38 0.26
C MET A 127 11.29 2.69 0.37
N TRP A 128 12.00 3.81 0.38
CA TRP A 128 11.42 5.16 0.37
C TRP A 128 12.33 6.11 -0.36
#